data_AF-A0A3P2ADJ9-F1
#
_entry.id   AF-A0A3P2ADJ9-F1
#
_cell.length_a   1.000
_cell.length_b   1.000
_cell.length_c   1.000
_cell.angle_alpha   90.00
_cell.angle_beta   90.00
_cell.angle_gamma   90.00
#
_symmetry.space_group_name_H-M   'P 1'
#
loop_
_entity.id
_entity.type
_entity.pdbx_description
1 polymer ?
#
loop_
_entity_poly.entity_id
_entity_poly.type
_entity_poly.pdbx_seq_one_letter_code
_entity_poly.pdbx_strand_id
1 'polypeptide(L)'
;MAEEMGVDIKPIREINEEYKEILQGYDLILVDETQRIYTHQLEIIKNQVSENDILCIFFHDGEQIFSTEEEKRRNCEKIKEISGESFELSEKVRTNKNLASFIKNIFDLGKRNAGANYDCVNVVFSKNNSDAENVLKHFRSRGYEFINFTTAYSKKTPFDCFKGMTHHDTHNVIGQEYDNVIIVLNKVFKYDEQGNLRGEKHAVGYLYRNLLFQAVTRAREKLVIVVVENQQLFSKINMIKYNNLA
;
A
#
# COMPACT_ATOMS: atom_id res chain seq x y z
N MET A 1 -23.41 6.58 13.39
CA MET A 1 -22.16 7.36 13.49
C MET A 1 -21.98 8.38 12.36
N ALA A 2 -21.79 8.01 11.08
CA ALA A 2 -21.61 9.02 10.01
C ALA A 2 -22.87 9.86 9.74
N GLU A 3 -24.04 9.22 9.63
CA GLU A 3 -25.34 9.91 9.44
C GLU A 3 -25.71 10.80 10.62
N GLU A 4 -25.34 10.41 11.85
CA GLU A 4 -25.56 11.22 13.07
C GLU A 4 -24.68 12.47 13.11
N MET A 5 -23.60 12.51 12.32
CA MET A 5 -22.70 13.65 12.17
C MET A 5 -23.02 14.51 10.93
N GLY A 6 -24.05 14.16 10.15
CA GLY A 6 -24.39 14.85 8.90
C GLY A 6 -23.40 14.61 7.75
N VAL A 7 -22.61 13.53 7.82
CA VAL A 7 -21.62 13.19 6.78
C VAL A 7 -22.17 12.10 5.87
N ASP A 8 -22.27 12.39 4.57
CA ASP A 8 -22.59 11.41 3.53
C ASP A 8 -21.29 10.84 2.93
N ILE A 9 -21.22 9.52 2.78
CA ILE A 9 -20.06 8.83 2.21
C ILE A 9 -20.46 8.27 0.85
N LYS A 10 -19.92 8.86 -0.22
CA LYS A 10 -20.14 8.42 -1.60
C LYS A 10 -18.88 7.76 -2.17
N PRO A 11 -18.99 6.55 -2.77
CA PRO A 11 -17.86 5.98 -3.48
C PRO A 11 -17.61 6.76 -4.78
N ILE A 12 -16.33 7.07 -5.06
CA ILE A 12 -15.96 7.91 -6.22
C ILE A 12 -16.52 7.41 -7.57
N ARG A 13 -16.75 6.11 -7.72
CA ARG A 13 -17.34 5.50 -8.92
C ARG A 13 -18.75 6.02 -9.26
N GLU A 14 -19.47 6.56 -8.27
CA GLU A 14 -20.79 7.17 -8.46
C GLU A 14 -20.68 8.60 -9.00
N ILE A 15 -19.52 9.24 -8.88
CA ILE A 15 -19.28 10.57 -9.43
C ILE A 15 -18.95 10.46 -10.92
N ASN A 16 -19.95 10.81 -11.73
CA ASN A 16 -19.88 10.88 -13.19
C ASN A 16 -20.78 12.04 -13.69
N GLU A 17 -20.78 12.30 -15.00
CA GLU A 17 -21.51 13.44 -15.58
C GLU A 17 -23.01 13.44 -15.29
N GLU A 18 -23.64 12.26 -15.16
CA GLU A 18 -25.08 12.12 -14.91
C GLU A 18 -25.45 12.50 -13.45
N TYR A 19 -24.54 12.30 -12.50
CA TYR A 19 -24.78 12.48 -11.07
C TYR A 19 -23.95 13.61 -10.45
N LYS A 20 -23.28 14.44 -11.26
CA LYS A 20 -22.39 15.50 -10.75
C LYS A 20 -23.09 16.54 -9.88
N GLU A 21 -24.36 16.81 -10.15
CA GLU A 21 -25.16 17.80 -9.42
C GLU A 21 -25.37 17.40 -7.95
N ILE A 22 -25.18 16.13 -7.59
CA ILE A 22 -25.22 15.68 -6.19
C ILE A 22 -24.23 16.46 -5.32
N LEU A 23 -23.11 16.91 -5.90
CA LEU A 23 -22.07 17.64 -5.20
C LEU A 23 -22.53 19.04 -4.74
N GLN A 24 -23.52 19.63 -5.40
CA GLN A 24 -24.04 20.97 -5.11
C GLN A 24 -24.80 21.02 -3.78
N GLY A 25 -25.24 19.87 -3.27
CA GLY A 25 -25.95 19.78 -1.99
C GLY A 25 -25.06 19.81 -0.75
N TYR A 26 -23.73 19.95 -0.91
CA TYR A 26 -22.78 19.89 0.19
C TYR A 26 -22.05 21.22 0.39
N ASP A 27 -21.91 21.63 1.65
CA ASP A 27 -21.11 22.80 2.03
C ASP A 27 -19.60 22.51 2.02
N LEU A 28 -19.22 21.25 2.20
CA LEU A 28 -17.84 20.78 2.28
C LEU A 28 -17.71 19.42 1.58
N ILE A 29 -16.72 19.31 0.70
CA ILE A 29 -16.36 18.06 0.03
C ILE A 29 -14.98 17.61 0.52
N LEU A 30 -14.90 16.37 1.00
CA LEU A 30 -13.65 15.71 1.38
C LEU A 30 -13.36 14.59 0.39
N VAL A 31 -12.24 14.68 -0.32
CA VAL A 31 -11.84 13.68 -1.31
C VAL A 31 -10.64 12.91 -0.78
N ASP A 32 -10.86 11.65 -0.41
CA ASP A 32 -9.79 10.77 0.09
C ASP A 32 -9.06 10.04 -1.05
N GLU A 33 -7.81 9.65 -0.80
CA GLU A 33 -6.95 8.87 -1.71
C GLU A 33 -6.92 9.45 -3.14
N THR A 34 -6.86 10.78 -3.27
CA THR A 34 -7.06 11.48 -4.55
C THR A 34 -6.06 11.08 -5.64
N GLN A 35 -4.89 10.58 -5.27
CA GLN A 35 -3.95 10.03 -6.25
C GLN A 35 -4.52 8.87 -7.08
N ARG A 36 -5.59 8.21 -6.61
CA ARG A 36 -6.20 7.03 -7.24
C ARG A 36 -7.37 7.34 -8.16
N ILE A 37 -7.99 8.51 -8.04
CA ILE A 37 -9.21 8.84 -8.82
C ILE A 37 -8.91 8.96 -10.32
N TYR A 38 -9.89 8.70 -11.17
CA TYR A 38 -9.71 8.89 -12.60
C TYR A 38 -9.71 10.39 -12.96
N THR A 39 -8.96 10.77 -13.99
CA THR A 39 -8.86 12.17 -14.43
C THR A 39 -10.23 12.81 -14.67
N HIS A 40 -11.16 12.09 -15.30
CA HIS A 40 -12.50 12.63 -15.57
C HIS A 40 -13.29 12.92 -14.28
N GLN A 41 -13.13 12.10 -13.23
CA GLN A 41 -13.77 12.31 -11.93
C GLN A 41 -13.16 13.52 -11.22
N LEU A 42 -11.84 13.69 -11.29
CA LEU A 42 -11.16 14.86 -10.75
C LEU A 42 -11.67 16.15 -11.43
N GLU A 43 -11.80 16.15 -12.76
CA GLU A 43 -12.33 17.33 -13.47
C GLU A 43 -13.79 17.61 -13.12
N ILE A 44 -14.64 16.58 -12.96
CA ILE A 44 -16.04 16.77 -12.50
C ILE A 44 -16.07 17.45 -11.13
N ILE A 45 -15.30 16.94 -10.16
CA ILE A 45 -15.24 17.51 -8.81
C ILE A 45 -14.74 18.96 -8.89
N LYS A 46 -13.66 19.20 -9.61
CA LYS A 46 -13.08 20.52 -9.79
C LYS A 46 -14.07 21.52 -10.40
N ASN A 47 -14.80 21.12 -11.43
CA ASN A 47 -15.78 21.99 -12.09
C ASN A 47 -16.93 22.31 -11.13
N GLN A 48 -17.49 21.30 -10.44
CA GLN A 48 -18.59 21.53 -9.49
C GLN A 48 -18.16 22.39 -8.30
N VAL A 49 -16.96 22.19 -7.78
CA VAL A 49 -16.39 23.00 -6.70
C VAL A 49 -16.23 24.45 -7.11
N SER A 50 -15.72 24.70 -8.32
CA SER A 50 -15.50 26.06 -8.84
C SER A 50 -16.80 26.78 -9.22
N GLU A 51 -17.74 26.08 -9.87
CA GLU A 51 -19.01 26.65 -10.33
C GLU A 51 -19.95 27.03 -9.17
N ASN A 52 -19.84 26.33 -8.04
CA ASN A 52 -20.76 26.46 -6.91
C ASN A 52 -20.09 27.01 -5.63
N ASP A 53 -18.83 27.43 -5.71
CA ASP A 53 -18.04 27.99 -4.60
C ASP A 53 -18.04 27.10 -3.33
N ILE A 54 -17.81 25.79 -3.53
CA ILE A 54 -17.84 24.78 -2.47
C ILE A 54 -16.46 24.61 -1.86
N LEU A 55 -16.33 24.57 -0.53
CA LEU A 55 -15.05 24.24 0.10
C LEU A 55 -14.70 22.76 -0.18
N CYS A 56 -13.52 22.51 -0.77
CA CYS A 56 -13.07 21.15 -1.07
C CYS A 56 -11.67 20.89 -0.51
N ILE A 57 -11.50 19.77 0.19
CA ILE A 57 -10.22 19.34 0.75
C ILE A 57 -9.84 18.00 0.13
N PHE A 58 -8.68 17.96 -0.52
CA PHE A 58 -8.12 16.76 -1.13
C PHE A 58 -7.06 16.15 -0.21
N PHE A 59 -7.22 14.87 0.11
CA PHE A 59 -6.22 14.06 0.80
C PHE A 59 -5.51 13.18 -0.22
N HIS A 60 -4.17 13.14 -0.15
CA HIS A 60 -3.38 12.30 -1.04
C HIS A 60 -2.04 11.88 -0.41
N ASP A 61 -1.50 10.73 -0.85
CA ASP A 61 -0.14 10.27 -0.52
C ASP A 61 0.58 9.87 -1.82
N GLY A 62 1.48 10.73 -2.29
CA GLY A 62 2.19 10.56 -3.56
C GLY A 62 3.17 9.38 -3.58
N GLU A 63 3.59 8.89 -2.41
CA GLU A 63 4.41 7.67 -2.31
C GLU A 63 3.55 6.40 -2.44
N GLN A 64 2.23 6.53 -2.31
CA GLN A 64 1.26 5.44 -2.42
C GLN A 64 0.61 5.36 -3.82
N ILE A 65 1.42 5.47 -4.88
CA ILE A 65 0.97 5.23 -6.25
C ILE A 65 0.98 3.74 -6.56
N PHE A 66 -0.18 3.21 -6.93
CA PHE A 66 -0.42 1.79 -7.10
C PHE A 66 -0.05 1.30 -8.50
N SER A 67 -0.36 2.09 -9.53
CA SER A 67 -0.25 1.69 -10.94
C SER A 67 0.50 2.72 -11.77
N THR A 68 1.07 2.27 -12.89
CA THR A 68 1.63 3.18 -13.89
C THR A 68 0.59 4.14 -14.47
N GLU A 69 -0.69 3.72 -14.50
CA GLU A 69 -1.77 4.59 -14.97
C GLU A 69 -2.10 5.69 -13.96
N GLU A 70 -2.05 5.40 -12.66
CA GLU A 70 -2.16 6.42 -11.60
C GLU A 70 -1.00 7.40 -11.66
N GLU A 71 0.23 6.90 -11.82
CA GLU A 71 1.43 7.74 -11.99
C GLU A 71 1.27 8.71 -13.18
N LYS A 72 0.84 8.18 -14.34
CA LYS A 72 0.61 8.98 -15.55
C LYS A 72 -0.49 10.03 -15.39
N ARG A 73 -1.50 9.82 -14.54
CA ARG A 73 -2.57 10.81 -14.31
C ARG A 73 -2.06 12.06 -13.62
N ARG A 74 -0.98 11.95 -12.83
CA ARG A 74 -0.33 13.06 -12.11
C ARG A 74 -1.33 13.85 -11.24
N ASN A 75 -2.30 13.16 -10.63
CA ASN A 75 -3.36 13.82 -9.86
C ASN A 75 -2.81 14.62 -8.67
N CYS A 76 -1.81 14.11 -7.95
CA CYS A 76 -1.18 14.83 -6.83
C CYS A 76 -0.64 16.20 -7.28
N GLU A 77 -0.06 16.28 -8.47
CA GLU A 77 0.51 17.51 -9.01
C GLU A 77 -0.58 18.46 -9.47
N LYS A 78 -1.59 17.94 -10.21
CA LYS A 78 -2.77 18.73 -10.62
C LYS A 78 -3.50 19.35 -9.43
N ILE A 79 -3.64 18.60 -8.33
CA ILE A 79 -4.30 19.10 -7.11
C ILE A 79 -3.49 20.23 -6.49
N LYS A 80 -2.15 20.09 -6.41
CA LYS A 80 -1.27 21.15 -5.92
C LYS A 80 -1.35 22.43 -6.75
N GLU A 81 -1.56 22.30 -8.06
CA GLU A 81 -1.73 23.45 -8.97
C GLU A 81 -3.07 24.18 -8.78
N ILE A 82 -4.14 23.46 -8.40
CA ILE A 82 -5.49 24.04 -8.24
C ILE A 82 -5.82 24.43 -6.79
N SER A 83 -5.09 23.91 -5.81
CA SER A 83 -5.37 24.16 -4.38
C SER A 83 -4.83 25.52 -3.96
N GLY A 84 -5.64 26.28 -3.21
CA GLY A 84 -5.21 27.56 -2.65
C GLY A 84 -4.17 27.42 -1.52
N GLU A 85 -4.27 26.34 -0.74
CA GLU A 85 -3.35 26.04 0.35
C GLU A 85 -2.99 24.54 0.36
N SER A 86 -1.81 24.22 0.90
CA SER A 86 -1.33 22.84 1.04
C SER A 86 -0.68 22.64 2.40
N PHE A 87 -1.04 21.56 3.07
CA PHE A 87 -0.53 21.18 4.38
C PHE A 87 0.06 19.77 4.31
N GLU A 88 1.25 19.57 4.85
CA GLU A 88 1.93 18.28 4.86
C GLU A 88 1.90 17.65 6.26
N LEU A 89 1.48 16.38 6.35
CA LEU A 89 1.55 15.58 7.56
C LEU A 89 2.85 14.75 7.55
N SER A 90 3.87 15.22 8.26
CA SER A 90 5.20 14.60 8.29
C SER A 90 5.31 13.42 9.26
N GLU A 91 4.48 13.37 10.30
CA GLU A 91 4.54 12.35 11.35
C GLU A 91 3.65 11.15 11.06
N LYS A 92 4.21 9.94 11.20
CA LYS A 92 3.45 8.69 11.06
C LYS A 92 2.81 8.31 12.40
N VAL A 93 1.48 8.35 12.44
CA VAL A 93 0.69 8.00 13.64
C VAL A 93 0.19 6.54 13.67
N ARG A 94 0.26 5.82 12.54
CA ARG A 94 -0.41 4.52 12.35
C ARG A 94 0.38 3.28 12.75
N THR A 95 1.69 3.36 12.64
CA THR A 95 2.60 2.21 12.75
C THR A 95 3.68 2.52 13.79
N ASN A 96 4.10 1.52 14.58
CA ASN A 96 5.24 1.69 15.47
C ASN A 96 6.49 2.15 14.68
N LYS A 97 7.23 3.13 15.23
CA LYS A 97 8.48 3.68 14.66
C LYS A 97 9.46 2.60 14.18
N ASN A 98 9.60 1.52 14.94
CA ASN A 98 10.49 0.40 14.60
C ASN A 98 10.04 -0.33 13.32
N LEU A 99 8.74 -0.63 13.20
CA LEU A 99 8.20 -1.29 12.01
C LEU A 99 8.26 -0.36 10.79
N ALA A 100 7.91 0.91 10.95
CA ALA A 100 8.03 1.91 9.89
C ALA A 100 9.47 2.07 9.40
N SER A 101 10.44 2.07 10.32
CA SER A 101 11.88 2.07 10.03
C SER A 101 12.30 0.81 9.28
N PHE A 102 11.90 -0.37 9.75
CA PHE A 102 12.21 -1.64 9.08
C PHE A 102 11.70 -1.65 7.64
N ILE A 103 10.44 -1.25 7.42
CA ILE A 103 9.84 -1.18 6.09
C ILE A 103 10.67 -0.28 5.17
N LYS A 104 11.10 0.91 5.62
CA LYS A 104 11.97 1.79 4.82
C LYS A 104 13.27 1.08 4.41
N ASN A 105 13.88 0.34 5.34
CA ASN A 105 15.17 -0.33 5.11
C ASN A 105 15.05 -1.55 4.19
N ILE A 106 13.89 -2.22 4.15
CA ILE A 106 13.64 -3.28 3.17
C ILE A 106 13.72 -2.71 1.75
N PHE A 107 13.18 -1.53 1.49
CA PHE A 107 13.14 -0.94 0.15
C PHE A 107 14.47 -0.32 -0.28
N ASP A 108 15.30 0.08 0.67
CA ASP A 108 16.57 0.77 0.45
C ASP A 108 17.56 0.40 1.57
N LEU A 109 18.55 -0.44 1.25
CA LEU A 109 19.57 -0.90 2.18
C LEU A 109 20.52 0.22 2.66
N GLY A 110 20.52 1.37 1.99
CA GLY A 110 21.30 2.56 2.36
C GLY A 110 20.70 3.32 3.55
N LYS A 111 19.40 3.19 3.81
CA LYS A 111 18.68 3.91 4.89
C LYS A 111 18.87 3.29 6.27
N ARG A 112 20.11 2.95 6.66
CA ARG A 112 20.39 2.28 7.94
C ARG A 112 20.03 3.17 9.13
N ASN A 113 19.41 2.57 10.15
CA ASN A 113 19.08 3.21 11.41
C ASN A 113 19.81 2.44 12.52
N ALA A 114 20.95 2.98 12.97
CA ALA A 114 21.74 2.40 14.05
C ALA A 114 20.91 2.30 15.34
N GLY A 115 21.02 1.18 16.06
CA GLY A 115 20.34 0.95 17.35
C GLY A 115 18.84 0.64 17.26
N ALA A 116 18.29 0.41 16.07
CA ALA A 116 16.87 0.06 15.92
C ALA A 116 16.57 -1.39 16.36
N ASN A 117 15.55 -1.57 17.19
CA ASN A 117 15.02 -2.89 17.57
C ASN A 117 13.89 -3.29 16.60
N TYR A 118 14.02 -4.44 15.95
CA TYR A 118 13.03 -4.98 15.00
C TYR A 118 12.33 -6.27 15.47
N ASP A 119 12.08 -6.41 16.78
CA ASP A 119 11.33 -7.54 17.37
C ASP A 119 9.89 -7.65 16.86
N CYS A 120 9.33 -6.54 16.38
CA CYS A 120 8.03 -6.50 15.71
C CYS A 120 8.03 -7.21 14.33
N VAL A 121 9.19 -7.63 13.83
CA VAL A 121 9.32 -8.28 12.52
C VAL A 121 9.88 -9.69 12.65
N ASN A 122 9.24 -10.65 11.99
CA ASN A 122 9.78 -12.01 11.83
C ASN A 122 10.07 -12.31 10.37
N VAL A 123 11.22 -12.92 10.10
CA VAL A 123 11.63 -13.31 8.74
C VAL A 123 11.82 -14.81 8.74
N VAL A 124 11.08 -15.50 7.87
CA VAL A 124 11.06 -16.97 7.80
C VAL A 124 11.50 -17.39 6.41
N PHE A 125 12.48 -18.28 6.32
CA PHE A 125 12.86 -18.88 5.04
C PHE A 125 12.02 -20.14 4.79
N SER A 126 11.55 -20.29 3.56
CA SER A 126 10.86 -21.49 3.10
C SER A 126 11.56 -22.08 1.88
N LYS A 127 11.75 -23.40 1.88
CA LYS A 127 12.44 -24.11 0.80
C LYS A 127 11.58 -24.32 -0.44
N ASN A 128 10.26 -24.20 -0.32
CA ASN A 128 9.30 -24.39 -1.39
C ASN A 128 7.95 -23.77 -1.01
N ASN A 129 6.98 -23.80 -1.93
CA ASN A 129 5.65 -23.26 -1.68
C ASN A 129 4.88 -24.03 -0.59
N SER A 130 4.98 -25.37 -0.52
CA SER A 130 4.27 -26.18 0.47
C SER A 130 4.69 -25.84 1.90
N ASP A 131 6.00 -25.71 2.12
CA ASP A 131 6.54 -25.26 3.41
C ASP A 131 6.05 -23.85 3.76
N ALA A 132 5.92 -22.97 2.77
CA ALA A 132 5.44 -21.61 2.97
C ALA A 132 3.95 -21.58 3.34
N GLU A 133 3.13 -22.45 2.74
CA GLU A 133 1.72 -22.61 3.12
C GLU A 133 1.57 -23.05 4.58
N ASN A 134 2.44 -23.93 5.06
CA ASN A 134 2.42 -24.36 6.46
C ASN A 134 2.75 -23.19 7.41
N VAL A 135 3.74 -22.37 7.05
CA VAL A 135 4.06 -21.13 7.79
C VAL A 135 2.88 -20.17 7.78
N LEU A 136 2.25 -19.95 6.62
CA LEU A 136 1.07 -19.09 6.49
C LEU A 136 -0.08 -19.58 7.39
N LYS A 137 -0.43 -20.88 7.35
CA LYS A 137 -1.46 -21.48 8.21
C LYS A 137 -1.16 -21.26 9.69
N HIS A 138 0.09 -21.45 10.09
CA HIS A 138 0.55 -21.29 11.47
C HIS A 138 0.43 -19.85 11.99
N PHE A 139 0.75 -18.84 11.18
CA PHE A 139 0.60 -17.45 11.60
C PHE A 139 -0.85 -16.97 11.52
N ARG A 140 -1.60 -17.41 10.50
CA ARG A 140 -3.03 -17.08 10.37
C ARG A 140 -3.85 -17.61 11.55
N SER A 141 -3.55 -18.81 12.06
CA SER A 141 -4.20 -19.33 13.27
C SER A 141 -3.88 -18.53 14.55
N ARG A 142 -2.93 -17.59 14.48
CA ARG A 142 -2.56 -16.64 15.56
C ARG A 142 -3.01 -15.20 15.28
N GLY A 143 -3.93 -15.01 14.33
CA GLY A 143 -4.50 -13.69 14.03
C GLY A 143 -3.62 -12.80 13.16
N TYR A 144 -2.69 -13.38 12.40
CA TYR A 144 -2.01 -12.63 11.32
C TYR A 144 -2.86 -12.64 10.06
N GLU A 145 -3.00 -11.47 9.44
CA GLU A 145 -3.64 -11.34 8.15
C GLU A 145 -2.66 -11.53 7.00
N PHE A 146 -2.96 -12.51 6.15
CA PHE A 146 -2.16 -12.77 4.97
C PHE A 146 -2.61 -11.87 3.83
N ILE A 147 -1.73 -10.96 3.42
CA ILE A 147 -1.94 -10.09 2.26
C ILE A 147 -1.18 -10.68 1.09
N ASN A 148 -1.92 -11.20 0.10
CA ASN A 148 -1.33 -11.68 -1.14
C ASN A 148 -1.19 -10.54 -2.17
N PHE A 149 -0.31 -10.72 -3.16
CA PHE A 149 -0.26 -9.79 -4.30
C PHE A 149 -1.39 -10.09 -5.27
N THR A 150 -2.01 -9.03 -5.78
CA THR A 150 -3.19 -9.19 -6.63
C THR A 150 -2.87 -9.93 -7.91
N THR A 151 -3.73 -10.90 -8.22
CA THR A 151 -3.59 -11.76 -9.38
C THR A 151 -4.04 -11.05 -10.66
N ALA A 152 -3.39 -11.31 -11.79
CA ALA A 152 -3.90 -10.88 -13.09
C ALA A 152 -5.03 -11.82 -13.54
N TYR A 153 -6.20 -11.27 -13.88
CA TYR A 153 -7.38 -12.05 -14.32
C TYR A 153 -7.11 -13.04 -15.45
N SER A 154 -6.15 -12.75 -16.33
CA SER A 154 -5.87 -13.53 -17.55
C SER A 154 -4.50 -14.21 -17.58
N LYS A 155 -3.67 -14.07 -16.52
CA LYS A 155 -2.29 -14.58 -16.52
C LYS A 155 -1.91 -15.13 -15.16
N LYS A 156 -1.32 -16.33 -15.18
CA LYS A 156 -0.78 -16.96 -13.98
C LYS A 156 0.30 -16.07 -13.37
N THR A 157 0.13 -15.67 -12.11
CA THR A 157 1.15 -14.89 -11.38
C THR A 157 2.02 -15.82 -10.52
N PRO A 158 3.26 -15.43 -10.20
CA PRO A 158 4.13 -16.14 -9.26
C PRO A 158 3.56 -16.35 -7.86
N PHE A 159 2.43 -15.72 -7.51
CA PHE A 159 1.79 -15.78 -6.19
C PHE A 159 0.41 -16.47 -6.21
N ASP A 160 -0.03 -16.96 -7.36
CA ASP A 160 -1.33 -17.65 -7.51
C ASP A 160 -1.42 -18.94 -6.69
N CYS A 161 -0.28 -19.59 -6.42
CA CYS A 161 -0.25 -20.78 -5.55
C CYS A 161 -0.79 -20.49 -4.14
N PHE A 162 -0.74 -19.24 -3.67
CA PHE A 162 -1.24 -18.85 -2.36
C PHE A 162 -2.66 -18.23 -2.41
N LYS A 163 -3.29 -18.14 -3.59
CA LYS A 163 -4.59 -17.46 -3.75
C LYS A 163 -5.70 -18.06 -2.88
N GLY A 164 -5.73 -19.40 -2.73
CA GLY A 164 -6.71 -20.08 -1.90
C GLY A 164 -6.53 -19.87 -0.39
N MET A 165 -5.47 -19.17 0.03
CA MET A 165 -5.15 -18.98 1.45
C MET A 165 -5.68 -17.68 2.05
N THR A 166 -6.18 -16.77 1.22
CA THR A 166 -6.69 -15.48 1.68
C THR A 166 -7.67 -14.88 0.68
N HIS A 167 -8.60 -14.07 1.18
CA HIS A 167 -9.43 -13.18 0.37
C HIS A 167 -8.84 -11.77 0.26
N HIS A 168 -7.79 -11.50 1.05
CA HIS A 168 -7.08 -10.23 1.09
C HIS A 168 -5.95 -10.23 0.05
N ASP A 169 -6.14 -9.48 -1.02
CA ASP A 169 -5.08 -9.12 -1.95
C ASP A 169 -4.85 -7.60 -1.94
N THR A 170 -3.72 -7.15 -2.50
CA THR A 170 -3.30 -5.74 -2.45
C THR A 170 -4.29 -4.75 -3.07
N HIS A 171 -5.20 -5.18 -3.95
CA HIS A 171 -6.29 -4.35 -4.48
C HIS A 171 -7.47 -4.29 -3.50
N ASN A 172 -7.78 -5.40 -2.82
CA ASN A 172 -8.96 -5.47 -1.94
C ASN A 172 -8.72 -4.90 -0.53
N VAL A 173 -7.48 -4.80 -0.08
CA VAL A 173 -7.14 -4.26 1.27
C VAL A 173 -6.83 -2.75 1.27
N ILE A 174 -7.12 -2.05 0.18
CA ILE A 174 -6.86 -0.61 0.06
C ILE A 174 -7.67 0.14 1.14
N GLY A 175 -6.98 0.94 1.96
CA GLY A 175 -7.59 1.71 3.05
C GLY A 175 -7.85 0.93 4.34
N GLN A 176 -7.66 -0.39 4.35
CA GLN A 176 -7.78 -1.22 5.56
C GLN A 176 -6.42 -1.36 6.25
N GLU A 177 -6.41 -1.58 7.56
CA GLU A 177 -5.19 -1.80 8.35
C GLU A 177 -5.40 -2.95 9.32
N TYR A 178 -4.32 -3.68 9.61
CA TYR A 178 -4.34 -4.85 10.47
C TYR A 178 -3.20 -4.77 11.49
N ASP A 179 -3.45 -5.25 12.70
CA ASP A 179 -2.44 -5.22 13.76
C ASP A 179 -1.24 -6.11 13.39
N ASN A 180 -1.51 -7.29 12.83
CA ASN A 180 -0.49 -8.28 12.47
C ASN A 180 -0.65 -8.70 11.00
N VAL A 181 0.40 -8.53 10.20
CA VAL A 181 0.38 -8.88 8.77
C VAL A 181 1.45 -9.92 8.47
N ILE A 182 1.12 -10.87 7.60
CA ILE A 182 2.08 -11.80 6.99
C ILE A 182 2.08 -11.64 5.47
N ILE A 183 3.26 -11.68 4.86
CA ILE A 183 3.46 -11.60 3.41
C ILE A 183 4.44 -12.67 2.91
N VAL A 184 4.36 -12.98 1.61
CA VAL A 184 5.29 -13.89 0.94
C VAL A 184 6.12 -13.13 -0.08
N LEU A 185 7.44 -13.33 -0.06
CA LEU A 185 8.38 -12.87 -1.09
C LEU A 185 9.03 -14.07 -1.75
N ASN A 186 9.22 -14.04 -3.07
CA ASN A 186 9.90 -15.10 -3.80
C ASN A 186 10.99 -14.50 -4.73
N LYS A 187 11.42 -15.27 -5.72
CA LYS A 187 12.45 -14.87 -6.70
C LYS A 187 12.12 -13.62 -7.53
N VAL A 188 10.86 -13.16 -7.56
CA VAL A 188 10.43 -11.92 -8.22
C VAL A 188 11.11 -10.69 -7.61
N PHE A 189 11.53 -10.77 -6.34
CA PHE A 189 12.15 -9.66 -5.62
C PHE A 189 13.67 -9.85 -5.52
N LYS A 190 14.42 -8.79 -5.80
CA LYS A 190 15.88 -8.77 -5.64
C LYS A 190 16.38 -7.36 -5.34
N TYR A 191 17.50 -7.25 -4.66
CA TYR A 191 18.21 -5.97 -4.53
C TYR A 191 19.03 -5.71 -5.79
N ASP A 192 19.05 -4.45 -6.25
CA ASP A 192 20.02 -3.99 -7.25
C ASP A 192 21.39 -3.71 -6.63
N GLU A 193 22.35 -3.32 -7.47
CA GLU A 193 23.72 -3.00 -7.05
C GLU A 193 23.79 -1.80 -6.10
N GLN A 194 22.82 -0.89 -6.19
CA GLN A 194 22.70 0.28 -5.32
C GLN A 194 21.97 -0.06 -4.00
N GLY A 195 21.53 -1.30 -3.81
CA GLY A 195 20.84 -1.74 -2.60
C GLY A 195 19.36 -1.38 -2.54
N ASN A 196 18.74 -1.00 -3.66
CA ASN A 196 17.30 -0.77 -3.74
C ASN A 196 16.58 -2.08 -4.04
N LEU A 197 15.47 -2.34 -3.34
CA LEU A 197 14.63 -3.48 -3.65
C LEU A 197 13.89 -3.24 -4.98
N ARG A 198 14.10 -4.16 -5.91
CA ARG A 198 13.41 -4.24 -7.20
C ARG A 198 12.47 -5.44 -7.20
N GLY A 199 11.36 -5.29 -7.90
CA GLY A 199 10.47 -6.38 -8.26
C GLY A 199 10.37 -6.47 -9.78
N GLU A 200 10.08 -7.66 -10.31
CA GLU A 200 9.73 -7.78 -11.72
C GLU A 200 8.47 -6.94 -12.06
N LYS A 201 8.24 -6.68 -13.35
CA LYS A 201 7.00 -6.04 -13.78
C LYS A 201 5.85 -7.03 -13.59
N HIS A 202 4.75 -6.58 -13.01
CA HIS A 202 3.54 -7.36 -12.92
C HIS A 202 2.90 -7.52 -14.31
N ALA A 203 2.19 -8.63 -14.52
CA ALA A 203 1.63 -9.00 -15.81
C ALA A 203 0.56 -8.02 -16.37
N VAL A 204 0.02 -7.14 -15.51
CA VAL A 204 -1.00 -6.13 -15.83
C VAL A 204 -0.54 -4.70 -15.53
N GLY A 205 0.76 -4.42 -15.59
CA GLY A 205 1.29 -3.05 -15.54
C GLY A 205 1.62 -2.50 -14.15
N TYR A 206 1.32 -3.24 -13.07
CA TYR A 206 1.81 -2.90 -11.72
C TYR A 206 3.31 -3.19 -11.57
N LEU A 207 3.92 -2.61 -10.54
CA LEU A 207 5.24 -3.00 -10.06
C LEU A 207 5.08 -3.81 -8.77
N TYR A 208 5.67 -5.01 -8.72
CA TYR A 208 5.65 -5.83 -7.50
C TYR A 208 6.24 -5.10 -6.30
N ARG A 209 7.20 -4.19 -6.53
CA ARG A 209 7.73 -3.28 -5.51
C ARG A 209 6.63 -2.42 -4.87
N ASN A 210 5.74 -1.84 -5.66
CA ASN A 210 4.66 -0.98 -5.15
C ASN A 210 3.58 -1.82 -4.46
N LEU A 211 3.28 -3.01 -5.00
CA LEU A 211 2.37 -3.96 -4.34
C LEU A 211 2.91 -4.39 -2.96
N LEU A 212 4.22 -4.66 -2.88
CA LEU A 212 4.87 -4.95 -1.61
C LEU A 212 4.74 -3.77 -0.64
N PHE A 213 5.00 -2.54 -1.11
CA PHE A 213 4.92 -1.35 -0.26
C PHE A 213 3.52 -1.21 0.33
N GLN A 214 2.50 -1.34 -0.52
CA GLN A 214 1.11 -1.29 -0.09
C GLN A 214 0.74 -2.40 0.87
N ALA A 215 1.26 -3.62 0.72
CA ALA A 215 0.95 -4.73 1.61
C ALA A 215 1.59 -4.53 3.00
N VAL A 216 2.88 -4.16 3.06
CA VAL A 216 3.58 -4.02 4.35
C VAL A 216 3.15 -2.81 5.14
N THR A 217 2.68 -1.73 4.49
CA THR A 217 2.19 -0.53 5.19
C THR A 217 0.82 -0.73 5.84
N ARG A 218 0.13 -1.85 5.59
CA ARG A 218 -1.11 -2.21 6.30
C ARG A 218 -0.86 -2.74 7.71
N ALA A 219 0.39 -3.08 8.03
CA ALA A 219 0.77 -3.61 9.33
C ALA A 219 0.91 -2.47 10.36
N ARG A 220 0.15 -2.55 11.46
CA ARG A 220 0.24 -1.56 12.56
C ARG A 220 1.24 -1.96 13.64
N GLU A 221 1.24 -3.24 14.04
CA GLU A 221 2.06 -3.73 15.15
C GLU A 221 3.16 -4.70 14.71
N LYS A 222 2.82 -5.77 13.98
CA LYS A 222 3.79 -6.83 13.63
C LYS A 222 3.74 -7.22 12.15
N LEU A 223 4.90 -7.59 11.62
CA LEU A 223 5.07 -8.05 10.25
C LEU A 223 5.83 -9.38 10.21
N VAL A 224 5.29 -10.35 9.47
CA VAL A 224 5.99 -11.59 9.13
C VAL A 224 6.29 -11.62 7.63
N ILE A 225 7.53 -11.87 7.28
CA ILE A 225 7.99 -11.99 5.89
C ILE A 225 8.45 -13.42 5.66
N VAL A 226 7.71 -14.15 4.81
CA VAL A 226 8.09 -15.50 4.37
C VAL A 226 8.84 -15.39 3.05
N VAL A 227 10.13 -15.73 3.02
CA VAL A 227 10.96 -15.72 1.82
C VAL A 227 11.05 -17.13 1.25
N VAL A 228 10.52 -17.34 0.05
CA VAL A 228 10.44 -18.64 -0.61
C VAL A 228 11.52 -18.76 -1.67
N GLU A 229 12.37 -19.79 -1.55
CA GLU A 229 13.37 -20.18 -2.55
C GLU A 229 14.34 -19.04 -2.96
N ASN A 230 14.49 -18.00 -2.14
CA ASN A 230 15.33 -16.84 -2.43
C ASN A 230 16.29 -16.55 -1.26
N GLN A 231 17.34 -17.36 -1.15
CA GLN A 231 18.32 -17.28 -0.06
C GLN A 231 19.02 -15.91 0.00
N GLN A 232 19.32 -15.32 -1.16
CA GLN A 232 19.99 -14.01 -1.22
C GLN A 232 19.12 -12.92 -0.61
N LEU A 233 17.83 -12.88 -0.97
CA LEU A 233 16.87 -11.93 -0.39
C LEU A 233 16.71 -12.17 1.12
N PHE A 234 16.56 -13.42 1.54
CA PHE A 234 16.45 -13.79 2.96
C PHE A 234 17.66 -13.30 3.77
N SER A 235 18.88 -13.52 3.28
CA SER A 235 20.11 -13.05 3.93
C SER A 235 20.12 -11.53 4.06
N LYS A 236 19.78 -10.79 3.01
CA LYS A 236 19.74 -9.31 3.05
C LYS A 236 18.70 -8.79 4.03
N ILE A 237 17.49 -9.35 4.05
CA ILE A 237 16.44 -8.93 4.99
C ILE A 237 16.84 -9.25 6.44
N ASN A 238 17.48 -10.40 6.69
CA ASN A 238 18.01 -10.71 8.02
C ASN A 238 19.13 -9.77 8.45
N MET A 239 20.01 -9.36 7.53
CA MET A 239 21.00 -8.33 7.84
C MET A 239 20.34 -7.03 8.29
N ILE A 240 19.22 -6.63 7.68
CA ILE A 240 18.45 -5.47 8.19
C ILE A 240 17.93 -5.75 9.60
N LYS A 241 17.38 -6.95 9.85
CA LYS A 241 16.80 -7.29 11.17
C LYS A 241 17.86 -7.27 12.27
N TYR A 242 19.04 -7.83 12.04
CA TYR A 242 20.02 -8.12 13.10
C TYR A 242 21.27 -7.23 13.08
N ASN A 243 21.67 -6.62 11.95
CA ASN A 243 22.90 -5.82 11.89
C ASN A 243 22.71 -4.35 12.33
N ASN A 244 21.55 -3.97 12.88
CA ASN A 244 21.38 -2.69 13.56
C ASN A 244 21.69 -2.76 15.07
N LEU A 245 22.12 -3.93 15.57
CA LEU A 245 22.50 -4.18 16.97
C LEU A 245 23.98 -3.86 17.29
N ALA A 246 24.66 -3.07 16.46
CA ALA A 246 26.07 -2.71 16.65
C ALA A 246 26.23 -1.21 16.94
#